data_AF-A0A4R1WIE2-F1
#
_entry.id   AF-A0A4R1WIE2-F1
#
_cell.length_a   1.000
_cell.length_b   1.000
_cell.length_c   1.000
_cell.angle_alpha   90.00
_cell.angle_beta   90.00
_cell.angle_gamma   90.00
#
_symmetry.space_group_name_H-M   'P 1'
#
loop_
_entity.id
_entity.type
_entity.pdbx_description
1 polymer ?
#
loop_
_entity_poly.entity_id
_entity_poly.type
_entity_poly.pdbx_seq_one_letter_code
_entity_poly.pdbx_strand_id
1 'polypeptide(L)' 'MERADWLDGAFTSTEARFLMVTAITHHQISSPNWGEREVLKLHAELAEIELAALRLVAALQIMAGPSRPAT' A
#
# COMPACT_ATOMS: atom_id res chain seq x y z
N MET A 1 -13.05 -12.63 -14.59
CA MET A 1 -11.92 -12.21 -13.74
C MET A 1 -12.25 -12.68 -12.34
N GLU A 2 -11.44 -13.57 -11.77
CA GLU A 2 -11.63 -14.03 -10.39
C GLU A 2 -11.42 -12.84 -9.44
N ARG A 3 -12.39 -12.61 -8.55
CA ARG A 3 -12.20 -11.70 -7.42
C ARG A 3 -11.14 -12.36 -6.55
N ALA A 4 -10.07 -11.64 -6.26
CA ALA A 4 -9.04 -12.22 -5.44
C ALA A 4 -9.57 -12.28 -3.99
N ASP A 5 -9.78 -13.51 -3.48
CA ASP A 5 -10.40 -13.82 -2.19
C ASP A 5 -9.71 -13.14 -0.98
N TRP A 6 -8.53 -12.54 -1.18
CA TRP A 6 -7.86 -11.72 -0.17
C TRP A 6 -8.51 -10.34 0.04
N LEU A 7 -9.46 -9.90 -0.78
CA LEU A 7 -10.21 -8.67 -0.50
C LEU A 7 -11.27 -8.85 0.60
N ASP A 8 -11.72 -10.08 0.85
CA ASP A 8 -12.78 -10.38 1.82
C ASP A 8 -12.24 -10.75 3.21
N GLY A 9 -10.92 -10.87 3.36
CA GLY A 9 -10.25 -11.06 4.66
C GLY A 9 -10.08 -9.72 5.40
N ALA A 10 -10.29 -9.72 6.71
CA ALA A 10 -9.99 -8.56 7.55
C ALA A 10 -8.46 -8.40 7.72
N PHE A 11 -7.78 -7.95 6.66
CA PHE A 11 -6.37 -7.66 6.69
C PHE A 11 -6.11 -6.34 7.38
N THR A 12 -5.09 -6.32 8.24
CA THR A 12 -4.47 -5.07 8.66
C THR A 12 -3.83 -4.39 7.45
N SER A 13 -3.68 -3.06 7.51
CA SER A 13 -3.05 -2.30 6.42
C SER A 13 -1.64 -2.80 6.10
N THR A 14 -0.92 -3.36 7.08
CA THR A 14 0.40 -3.95 6.90
C THR A 14 0.35 -5.25 6.11
N GLU A 15 -0.62 -6.13 6.38
CA GLU A 15 -0.80 -7.39 5.66
C GLU A 15 -1.25 -7.14 4.22
N ALA A 16 -2.19 -6.21 4.00
CA ALA A 16 -2.63 -5.82 2.67
C ALA A 16 -1.46 -5.27 1.82
N ARG A 17 -0.60 -4.43 2.40
CA ARG A 17 0.61 -3.93 1.74
C ARG A 17 1.58 -5.06 1.38
N PHE A 18 1.81 -5.99 2.30
CA PHE A 18 2.66 -7.14 2.05
C PHE A 18 2.16 -7.97 0.86
N LEU A 19 0.85 -8.25 0.80
CA LEU A 19 0.22 -8.99 -0.28
C LEU A 19 0.32 -8.26 -1.64
N MET A 20 0.10 -6.94 -1.66
CA MET A 20 0.28 -6.15 -2.89
C MET A 20 1.72 -6.18 -3.39
N VAL A 21 2.71 -6.00 -2.50
CA VAL A 21 4.14 -6.05 -2.86
C VAL A 21 4.51 -7.44 -3.37
N THR A 22 4.04 -8.51 -2.72
CA THR A 22 4.33 -9.88 -3.16
C THR A 22 3.66 -10.20 -4.50
N ALA A 23 2.43 -9.76 -4.74
CA ALA A 23 1.79 -9.92 -6.04
C ALA A 23 2.56 -9.19 -7.16
N ILE A 24 2.99 -7.94 -6.93
CA ILE A 24 3.76 -7.16 -7.90
C ILE A 24 5.14 -7.80 -8.14
N THR A 25 5.85 -8.22 -7.09
CA THR A 25 7.20 -8.79 -7.22
C THR A 25 7.21 -10.24 -7.72
N HIS A 26 6.15 -11.01 -7.46
CA HIS A 26 6.02 -12.37 -7.99
C HIS A 26 5.83 -12.37 -9.51
N HIS A 27 5.20 -11.32 -10.05
CA HIS A 27 5.20 -11.05 -11.48
C HIS A 27 6.53 -10.36 -11.89
N GLN A 28 7.43 -11.12 -12.50
CA GLN A 28 8.63 -10.53 -13.10
C GLN A 28 8.22 -9.50 -14.17
N ILE A 29 9.07 -8.49 -14.41
CA ILE A 29 8.87 -7.47 -15.46
C ILE A 29 8.59 -8.11 -16.84
N SER A 30 9.13 -9.31 -17.08
CA SER A 30 8.94 -10.12 -18.29
C SER A 30 7.73 -11.08 -18.23
N SER A 31 6.79 -10.89 -17.29
CA SER A 31 5.64 -11.79 -17.11
C SER A 31 4.81 -11.86 -18.40
N PRO A 32 4.51 -13.08 -18.92
CA PRO A 32 3.69 -13.22 -20.12
C PRO A 32 2.23 -12.80 -19.88
N ASN A 33 1.80 -12.80 -18.62
CA ASN A 33 0.47 -12.33 -18.24
C ASN A 33 0.44 -10.80 -18.15
N TRP A 34 1.52 -10.20 -17.64
CA TRP A 34 1.63 -8.78 -17.32
C TRP A 34 2.91 -8.21 -17.95
N GLY A 35 2.79 -7.41 -19.00
CA GLY A 35 3.95 -6.81 -19.65
C GLY A 35 4.72 -5.84 -18.76
N GLU A 36 5.96 -5.53 -19.14
CA GLU A 36 6.89 -4.63 -18.41
C GLU A 36 6.26 -3.30 -18.01
N ARG A 37 5.52 -2.66 -18.92
CA ARG A 37 4.84 -1.39 -18.67
C ARG A 37 3.85 -1.49 -17.51
N GLU A 38 3.11 -2.59 -17.44
CA GLU A 38 2.06 -2.79 -16.43
C GLU A 38 2.68 -3.05 -15.06
N VAL A 39 3.77 -3.82 -15.00
CA VAL A 39 4.54 -4.04 -13.76
C VAL A 39 5.14 -2.73 -13.25
N LEU A 40 5.76 -1.93 -14.13
CA LEU A 40 6.32 -0.63 -13.78
C LEU A 40 5.25 0.37 -13.31
N LYS A 41 4.09 0.38 -13.97
CA LYS A 41 2.95 1.22 -13.56
C LYS A 41 2.47 0.88 -12.15
N LEU A 42 2.34 -0.40 -11.82
CA LEU A 42 1.89 -0.84 -10.49
C LEU A 42 2.92 -0.50 -9.39
N HIS A 43 4.21 -0.56 -9.71
CA HIS A 43 5.24 -0.05 -8.79
C HIS A 43 5.10 1.45 -8.52
N ALA A 44 4.81 2.25 -9.55
CA ALA A 44 4.59 3.68 -9.40
C ALA A 44 3.34 3.98 -8.56
N GLU A 45 2.22 3.31 -8.86
CA GLU A 45 0.97 3.45 -8.10
C GLU A 45 1.14 3.06 -6.62
N LEU A 46 1.89 1.99 -6.33
CA LEU A 46 2.20 1.60 -4.96
C LEU A 46 3.01 2.69 -4.22
N ALA A 47 4.01 3.28 -4.88
CA ALA A 47 4.81 4.36 -4.29
C ALA A 47 3.96 5.60 -3.97
N GLU A 48 2.99 5.94 -4.83
CA GLU A 48 2.06 7.04 -4.58
C GLU A 48 1.16 6.78 -3.37
N ILE A 49 0.63 5.56 -3.24
CA ILE A 49 -0.18 5.15 -2.09
C ILE A 49 0.64 5.25 -0.79
N GLU A 50 1.89 4.78 -0.81
CA GLU A 50 2.78 4.86 0.36
C GLU A 50 3.05 6.30 0.78
N LEU A 51 3.30 7.19 -0.19
CA LEU A 51 3.50 8.61 0.09
C LEU A 51 2.24 9.27 0.66
N ALA A 52 1.07 8.95 0.12
CA ALA A 52 -0.20 9.45 0.63
C ALA A 52 -0.48 8.96 2.06
N ALA A 53 -0.21 7.69 2.35
CA ALA A 53 -0.36 7.11 3.68
C ALA A 53 0.56 7.79 4.71
N LEU A 54 1.84 8.03 4.36
CA LEU A 54 2.77 8.73 5.22
C LEU A 54 2.31 10.17 5.53
N ARG A 55 1.80 10.89 4.52
CA ARG A 55 1.24 12.23 4.72
C ARG A 55 0.04 12.23 5.65
N LEU A 56 -0.85 11.25 5.50
CA LEU A 56 -2.01 11.09 6.38
C LEU A 56 -1.59 10.84 7.84
N VAL A 57 -0.65 9.91 8.07
CA VAL A 57 -0.12 9.63 9.41
C VAL A 57 0.51 10.87 10.03
N ALA A 58 1.33 11.60 9.27
CA ALA A 58 1.94 12.84 9.74
C ALA A 58 0.89 13.91 10.08
N ALA A 59 -0.14 14.07 9.26
CA ALA A 59 -1.24 15.00 9.52
C ALA A 59 -2.01 14.63 10.79
N LEU A 60 -2.30 13.35 11.00
CA LEU A 60 -2.97 12.86 12.21
C LEU A 60 -2.13 13.10 13.47
N GLN A 61 -0.81 12.93 13.41
CA GLN A 61 0.10 13.21 14.52
C GLN A 61 0.15 14.70 14.87
N ILE A 62 0.14 15.59 13.87
CA ILE A 62 0.07 17.04 14.08
C ILE A 62 -1.26 17.42 14.73
N MET A 63 -2.37 16.83 14.28
CA MET A 63 -3.70 17.07 14.84
C MET A 63 -3.85 16.53 16.27
N ALA A 64 -3.11 15.48 16.64
CA ALA A 64 -3.18 14.88 17.96
C ALA A 64 -2.60 15.78 19.07
N GLY A 65 -1.65 16.66 18.75
CA GLY A 65 -1.07 17.69 19.66
C GLY A 65 -0.42 17.15 20.95
N PRO A 66 0.59 17.85 21.52
CA PRO A 66 1.12 17.46 22.83
C PRO A 66 0.03 17.66 23.90
N SER A 67 -0.29 16.59 24.63
CA SER A 67 -1.10 16.68 25.85
C SER A 67 -0.41 17.64 26.82
N ARG A 68 -0.99 18.83 27.01
CA ARG A 68 -0.46 19.86 27.90
C ARG A 68 -0.44 19.28 29.32
N PRO A 69 0.71 19.22 30.02
CA PRO A 69 0.74 18.71 31.37
C PRO A 69 -0.08 19.62 32.27
N ALA A 70 -1.01 19.02 33.02
CA ALA A 70 -1.78 19.72 34.04
C ALA A 70 -0.81 20.20 35.13
N THR A 71 -0.79 21.51 35.35
CA THR A 71 -0.09 22.20 36.45
C THR A 71 -0.67 21.84 37.79
#